data_AF-A0A523RTQ9-F1
#
_entry.id   AF-A0A523RTQ9-F1
#
_cell.length_a   1.000
_cell.length_b   1.000
_cell.length_c   1.000
_cell.angle_alpha   90.00
_cell.angle_beta   90.00
_cell.angle_gamma   90.00
#
_symmetry.space_group_name_H-M   'P 1'
#
loop_
_entity.id
_entity.type
_entity.pdbx_description
1 polymer ?
#
loop_
_entity_poly.entity_id
_entity_poly.type
_entity_poly.pdbx_seq_one_letter_code
_entity_poly.pdbx_strand_id
1 'polypeptide(L)'
;MTTDEGIRTALKLFGFMTGDKQESRLMNLLNVILKLQTDPPIPLTFAQIYDQFMKENPESKLTKAWVHRVLKSLVDSQLVRVESPTAHRKKYIADVNTVMSGLEQIKSSQIEDLETQSSEVEKKLTELRTLDCGNLAQQFVKNITGTQQKISSRIVRGVEDLHRVLRFNILDVAKKGDTIRATVLWLGPFVDQDSISRTMRFIEAAQRGAEVRYMISSDVFRLEEVTDKSFNMKEAMGAMQHIIELRKSGIKFDVRIYDGPKTYNQVSINKDNMALIIAENPVTATWITRDFNPDLIDNAVKAFDRDWKRAKSLLDISPKDLQSFGAKPGGLISKITNPNREEQPD
;
A
#
# COMPACT_ATOMS: atom_id res chain seq x y z
N MET A 1 27.74 15.87 -12.20
CA MET A 1 26.73 16.27 -13.20
C MET A 1 27.09 17.66 -13.68
N THR A 2 27.34 17.82 -14.99
CA THR A 2 27.62 19.14 -15.56
C THR A 2 26.36 20.01 -15.45
N THR A 3 26.53 21.31 -15.26
CA THR A 3 25.43 22.28 -15.13
C THR A 3 24.40 22.20 -16.27
N ASP A 4 24.82 21.78 -17.47
CA ASP A 4 23.96 21.59 -18.64
C ASP A 4 23.01 20.36 -18.51
N GLU A 5 23.43 19.29 -17.84
CA GLU A 5 22.60 18.08 -17.67
C GLU A 5 21.44 18.30 -16.68
N GLY A 6 21.69 19.07 -15.63
CA GLY A 6 20.66 19.45 -14.65
C GLY A 6 19.58 20.35 -15.26
N ILE A 7 19.98 21.34 -16.06
CA ILE A 7 19.03 22.25 -16.74
C ILE A 7 18.17 21.48 -17.74
N ARG A 8 18.77 20.59 -18.55
CA ARG A 8 18.01 19.77 -19.51
C ARG A 8 17.00 18.87 -18.82
N THR A 9 17.36 18.30 -17.67
CA THR A 9 16.44 17.46 -16.89
C THR A 9 15.29 18.27 -16.33
N ALA A 10 15.55 19.46 -15.78
CA ALA A 10 14.50 20.36 -15.30
C ALA A 10 13.56 20.81 -16.44
N LEU A 11 14.10 21.19 -17.60
CA LEU A 11 13.31 21.58 -18.76
C LEU A 11 12.48 20.43 -19.34
N LYS A 12 12.97 19.18 -19.25
CA LYS A 12 12.17 17.99 -19.58
C LYS A 12 10.98 17.82 -18.64
N LEU A 13 11.17 18.01 -17.33
CA LEU A 13 10.08 17.93 -16.35
C LEU A 13 8.98 18.94 -16.68
N PHE A 14 9.37 20.18 -16.99
CA PHE A 14 8.43 21.23 -17.43
C PHE A 14 7.78 21.02 -18.80
N GLY A 15 8.05 19.90 -19.49
CA GLY A 15 7.44 19.61 -20.79
C GLY A 15 7.97 20.48 -21.92
N PHE A 16 9.23 20.94 -21.87
CA PHE A 16 9.84 21.71 -22.96
C PHE A 16 10.67 20.85 -23.93
N MET A 17 10.94 19.58 -23.61
CA MET A 17 11.87 18.73 -24.35
C MET A 17 11.35 17.29 -24.57
N THR A 18 10.04 17.09 -24.69
CA THR A 18 9.45 15.73 -24.81
C THR A 18 9.59 15.11 -26.21
N GLY A 19 10.33 15.74 -27.12
CA GLY A 19 10.60 15.23 -28.48
C GLY A 19 9.56 15.67 -29.51
N ASP A 20 8.54 16.43 -29.11
CA ASP A 20 7.60 17.01 -30.05
C ASP A 20 8.17 18.29 -30.69
N LYS A 21 8.02 18.40 -32.02
CA LYS A 21 8.56 19.52 -32.82
C LYS A 21 7.97 20.87 -32.41
N GLN A 22 6.85 20.90 -31.70
CA GLN A 22 6.20 22.14 -31.25
C GLN A 22 6.90 22.78 -30.04
N GLU A 23 7.27 21.99 -29.03
CA GLU A 23 7.91 22.47 -27.79
C GLU A 23 9.30 23.05 -28.06
N SER A 24 10.08 22.40 -28.93
CA SER A 24 11.37 22.91 -29.39
C SER A 24 11.26 24.30 -30.03
N ARG A 25 10.16 24.59 -30.75
CA ARG A 25 9.97 25.88 -31.40
C ARG A 25 9.53 26.98 -30.45
N LEU A 26 8.79 26.65 -29.39
CA LEU A 26 8.43 27.60 -28.33
C LEU A 26 9.69 28.09 -27.61
N MET A 27 10.59 27.17 -27.26
CA MET A 27 11.88 27.51 -26.64
C MET A 27 12.77 28.32 -27.58
N ASN A 28 12.77 28.00 -28.88
CA ASN A 28 13.52 28.79 -29.86
C ASN A 28 13.00 30.24 -29.94
N LEU A 29 11.67 30.45 -29.91
CA LEU A 29 11.10 31.79 -29.94
C LEU A 29 11.41 32.56 -28.64
N LEU A 30 11.30 31.92 -27.49
CA LEU A 30 11.68 32.52 -26.21
C LEU A 30 13.16 32.90 -26.18
N ASN A 31 14.05 32.04 -26.70
CA ASN A 31 15.49 32.31 -26.81
C ASN A 31 15.76 33.54 -27.70
N VAL A 32 15.07 33.65 -28.84
CA VAL A 32 15.15 34.83 -29.71
C VAL A 32 14.72 36.10 -28.97
N ILE A 33 13.61 36.05 -28.23
CA ILE A 33 13.14 37.21 -27.44
C ILE A 33 14.18 37.58 -26.39
N LEU A 34 14.72 36.62 -25.64
CA LEU A 34 15.73 36.86 -24.60
C LEU A 34 17.04 37.43 -25.16
N LYS A 35 17.49 36.99 -26.35
CA LYS A 35 18.68 37.54 -27.02
C LYS A 35 18.50 38.98 -27.49
N LEU A 36 17.27 39.37 -27.82
CA LEU A 36 16.95 40.75 -28.24
C LEU A 36 16.80 41.71 -27.06
N GLN A 37 16.69 41.19 -25.84
CA GLN A 37 16.51 41.99 -24.63
C GLN A 37 17.85 42.54 -24.13
N THR A 38 17.80 43.74 -23.57
CA THR A 38 18.93 44.42 -22.94
C THR A 38 18.67 44.58 -21.44
N ASP A 39 19.66 45.06 -20.68
CA ASP A 39 19.48 45.48 -19.30
C ASP A 39 19.60 47.01 -19.21
N PRO A 40 18.51 47.77 -18.97
CA PRO A 40 17.16 47.31 -18.61
C PRO A 40 16.36 46.72 -19.79
N PRO A 41 15.33 45.89 -19.51
CA PRO A 41 14.52 45.24 -20.54
C PRO A 41 13.80 46.24 -21.46
N ILE A 42 13.84 45.98 -22.76
CA ILE A 42 13.21 46.84 -23.78
C ILE A 42 11.94 46.18 -24.35
N PRO A 43 10.83 46.94 -24.52
CA PRO A 43 9.63 46.43 -25.17
C PRO A 43 9.85 46.13 -26.66
N LEU A 44 9.70 44.86 -27.06
CA LEU A 44 9.88 44.41 -28.44
C LEU A 44 8.54 44.33 -29.19
N THR A 45 8.51 44.78 -30.43
CA THR A 45 7.35 44.62 -31.32
C THR A 45 7.32 43.22 -31.95
N PHE A 46 6.13 42.78 -32.38
CA PHE A 46 5.99 41.51 -33.11
C PHE A 46 6.91 41.42 -34.33
N ALA A 47 7.05 42.51 -35.09
CA ALA A 47 7.89 42.55 -36.29
C ALA A 47 9.36 42.27 -35.96
N GLN A 48 9.91 42.92 -34.93
CA GLN A 48 11.29 42.69 -34.47
C GLN A 48 11.53 41.23 -34.07
N ILE A 49 10.59 40.64 -33.33
CA ILE A 49 10.68 39.24 -32.90
C ILE A 49 10.61 38.30 -34.12
N TYR A 50 9.66 38.54 -35.03
CA TYR A 50 9.48 37.73 -36.23
C TYR A 50 10.70 37.79 -37.16
N ASP A 51 11.21 38.98 -37.45
CA ASP A 51 12.33 39.19 -38.36
C ASP A 51 13.61 38.55 -37.81
N GLN A 52 13.87 38.70 -36.51
CA GLN A 52 15.00 38.04 -35.86
C GLN A 52 14.84 36.51 -35.84
N PHE A 53 13.64 36.01 -35.56
CA PHE A 53 13.38 34.57 -35.56
C PHE A 53 13.62 33.93 -36.93
N MET A 54 13.17 34.59 -38.00
CA MET A 54 13.41 34.14 -39.39
C MET A 54 14.90 34.23 -39.77
N LYS A 55 15.63 35.23 -39.24
CA LYS A 55 17.08 35.36 -39.44
C LYS A 55 17.87 34.22 -38.79
N GLU A 56 17.49 33.80 -37.58
CA GLU A 56 18.15 32.68 -36.89
C GLU A 56 17.73 31.30 -37.42
N ASN A 57 16.56 31.21 -38.08
CA ASN A 57 16.02 29.95 -38.60
C ASN A 57 15.55 30.11 -40.06
N PRO A 58 16.47 30.32 -41.03
CA PRO A 58 16.11 30.63 -42.42
C PRO A 58 15.37 29.49 -43.13
N GLU A 59 15.59 28.24 -42.71
CA GLU A 59 14.91 27.06 -43.25
C GLU A 59 13.49 26.87 -42.70
N SER A 60 13.12 27.66 -41.69
CA SER A 60 11.83 27.56 -41.02
C SER A 60 10.71 28.16 -41.87
N LYS A 61 9.82 27.31 -42.39
CA LYS A 61 8.63 27.73 -43.16
C LYS A 61 7.47 28.19 -42.26
N LEU A 62 7.77 28.85 -41.13
CA LEU A 62 6.76 29.24 -40.15
C LEU A 62 6.04 30.52 -40.56
N THR A 63 4.71 30.50 -40.46
CA THR A 63 3.85 31.64 -40.81
C THR A 63 3.78 32.64 -39.67
N LYS A 64 3.53 33.93 -39.98
CA LYS A 64 3.28 34.97 -38.97
C LYS A 64 2.17 34.58 -37.98
N ALA A 65 1.11 33.95 -38.49
CA ALA A 65 -0.01 33.46 -37.67
C ALA A 65 0.42 32.39 -36.66
N TRP A 66 1.38 31.53 -37.02
CA TRP A 66 1.94 30.55 -36.11
C TRP A 66 2.77 31.21 -35.01
N VAL A 67 3.64 32.17 -35.37
CA VAL A 67 4.46 32.92 -34.40
C VAL A 67 3.58 33.68 -33.41
N HIS A 68 2.46 34.27 -33.87
CA HIS A 68 1.46 34.88 -33.00
C HIS A 68 0.85 33.88 -32.01
N ARG A 69 0.53 32.65 -32.42
CA ARG A 69 0.00 31.62 -31.53
C ARG A 69 1.02 31.24 -30.45
N VAL A 70 2.29 31.07 -30.81
CA VAL A 70 3.33 30.73 -29.82
C VAL A 70 3.63 31.90 -28.88
N LEU A 71 3.65 33.14 -29.38
CA LEU A 71 3.74 34.32 -28.52
C LEU A 71 2.56 34.41 -27.56
N LYS A 72 1.35 34.05 -28.01
CA LYS A 72 0.20 33.97 -27.11
C LYS A 72 0.41 32.91 -26.03
N SER A 73 0.84 31.70 -26.38
CA SER A 73 1.16 30.66 -25.40
C SER A 73 2.25 31.09 -24.41
N LEU A 74 3.31 31.76 -24.87
CA LEU A 74 4.36 32.30 -24.00
C LEU A 74 3.83 33.36 -23.03
N VAL A 75 2.85 34.16 -23.46
CA VAL A 75 2.19 35.15 -22.59
C VAL A 75 1.24 34.47 -21.60
N ASP A 76 0.45 33.51 -22.05
CA ASP A 76 -0.48 32.76 -21.21
C ASP A 76 0.26 31.96 -20.11
N SER A 77 1.46 31.45 -20.43
CA SER A 77 2.38 30.79 -19.48
C SER A 77 3.31 31.75 -18.72
N GLN A 78 3.09 33.07 -18.81
CA GLN A 78 3.88 34.12 -18.16
C GLN A 78 5.40 34.12 -18.45
N LEU A 79 5.86 33.39 -19.46
CA LEU A 79 7.26 33.41 -19.92
C LEU A 79 7.61 34.68 -20.70
N VAL A 80 6.59 35.40 -21.17
CA VAL A 80 6.69 36.72 -21.81
C VAL A 80 5.55 37.58 -21.26
N ARG A 81 5.82 38.85 -20.92
CA ARG A 81 4.79 39.81 -20.53
C ARG A 81 4.54 40.85 -21.61
N VAL A 82 3.34 41.42 -21.63
CA VAL A 82 2.98 42.53 -22.53
C VAL A 82 3.08 43.84 -21.75
N GLU A 83 3.78 44.84 -22.28
CA GLU A 83 3.98 46.15 -21.63
C GLU A 83 2.65 46.82 -21.26
N SER A 84 1.70 46.83 -22.19
CA SER A 84 0.35 47.35 -21.98
C SER A 84 -0.68 46.41 -22.64
N PRO A 85 -1.51 45.70 -21.85
CA PRO A 85 -2.51 44.77 -22.40
C PRO A 85 -3.57 45.44 -23.30
N THR A 86 -3.84 46.73 -23.07
CA THR A 86 -4.88 47.52 -23.75
C THR A 86 -4.37 48.23 -25.00
N ALA A 87 -3.06 48.25 -25.25
CA ALA A 87 -2.50 48.91 -26.42
C ALA A 87 -2.85 48.14 -27.71
N HIS A 88 -3.27 48.88 -28.75
CA HIS A 88 -3.52 48.32 -30.08
C HIS A 88 -2.27 47.64 -30.66
N ARG A 89 -1.07 48.19 -30.39
CA ARG A 89 0.21 47.59 -30.79
C ARG A 89 0.89 47.02 -29.56
N LYS A 90 0.72 45.71 -29.36
CA LYS A 90 1.35 44.99 -28.26
C LYS A 90 2.86 45.00 -28.39
N LYS A 91 3.54 45.27 -27.27
CA LYS A 91 4.98 45.11 -27.12
C LYS A 91 5.26 44.08 -26.03
N TYR A 92 6.27 43.26 -26.26
CA TYR A 92 6.57 42.06 -25.49
C TYR A 92 7.90 42.25 -24.74
N ILE A 93 7.95 41.80 -23.50
CA ILE A 93 9.13 41.85 -22.64
C ILE A 93 9.36 40.45 -22.07
N ALA A 94 10.60 39.98 -22.10
CA ALA A 94 11.02 38.79 -21.37
C ALA A 94 12.34 39.11 -20.65
N ASP A 95 12.32 39.07 -19.33
CA ASP A 95 13.50 39.21 -18.49
C ASP A 95 13.61 37.99 -17.58
N VAL A 96 14.71 37.89 -16.80
CA VAL A 96 14.93 36.76 -15.89
C VAL A 96 13.77 36.59 -14.92
N ASN A 97 13.21 37.68 -14.40
CA ASN A 97 12.09 37.65 -13.47
C ASN A 97 10.81 37.12 -14.14
N THR A 98 10.54 37.54 -15.37
CA THR A 98 9.39 37.08 -16.17
C THR A 98 9.52 35.59 -16.45
N VAL A 99 10.69 35.13 -16.90
CA VAL A 99 10.93 33.69 -17.14
C VAL A 99 10.82 32.89 -15.84
N MET A 100 11.36 33.40 -14.73
CA MET A 100 11.23 32.76 -13.42
C MET A 100 9.77 32.62 -13.00
N SER A 101 8.96 33.68 -13.12
CA SER A 101 7.52 33.63 -12.82
C SER A 101 6.79 32.62 -13.70
N GLY A 102 7.08 32.59 -15.00
CA GLY A 102 6.50 31.59 -15.89
C GLY A 102 6.91 30.15 -15.55
N LEU A 103 8.18 29.91 -15.20
CA LEU A 103 8.64 28.60 -14.75
C LEU A 103 7.98 28.17 -13.43
N GLU A 104 7.83 29.08 -12.47
CA GLU A 104 7.11 28.81 -11.21
C GLU A 104 5.63 28.48 -11.48
N GLN A 105 4.95 29.21 -12.36
CA GLN A 105 3.57 28.91 -12.74
C GLN A 105 3.43 27.53 -13.38
N ILE A 106 4.33 27.19 -14.32
CA ILE A 106 4.33 25.86 -14.97
C ILE A 106 4.62 24.77 -13.93
N LYS A 107 5.56 25.00 -13.00
CA LYS A 107 5.86 24.09 -11.89
C LYS A 107 4.62 23.81 -11.05
N SER A 108 3.92 24.85 -10.61
CA SER A 108 2.72 24.73 -9.79
C SER A 108 1.61 23.98 -10.53
N SER A 109 1.36 24.32 -11.80
CA SER A 109 0.35 23.63 -12.63
C SER A 109 0.67 22.14 -12.80
N GLN A 110 1.94 21.80 -13.05
CA GLN A 110 2.32 20.39 -13.20
C GLN A 110 2.23 19.60 -11.89
N ILE A 111 2.55 20.23 -10.76
CA ILE A 111 2.36 19.61 -9.44
C ILE A 111 0.87 19.30 -9.23
N GLU A 112 -0.01 20.26 -9.49
CA GLU A 112 -1.47 20.08 -9.36
C GLU A 112 -2.00 18.96 -10.29
N ASP A 113 -1.53 18.91 -11.55
CA ASP A 113 -1.89 17.86 -12.49
C ASP A 113 -1.42 16.47 -12.00
N LEU A 114 -0.19 16.36 -11.51
CA LEU A 114 0.37 15.11 -10.99
C LEU A 114 -0.33 14.66 -9.70
N GLU A 115 -0.66 15.58 -8.80
CA GLU A 115 -1.42 15.29 -7.58
C GLU A 115 -2.83 14.78 -7.93
N THR A 116 -3.48 15.40 -8.91
CA THR A 116 -4.79 14.96 -9.41
C THR A 116 -4.70 13.55 -10.00
N GLN A 117 -3.71 13.28 -10.85
CA GLN A 117 -3.49 11.94 -11.41
C GLN A 117 -3.19 10.90 -10.33
N SER A 118 -2.37 11.25 -9.34
CA SER A 118 -2.07 10.37 -8.20
C SER A 118 -3.34 10.01 -7.44
N SER A 119 -4.18 11.01 -7.13
CA SER A 119 -5.46 10.80 -6.44
C SER A 119 -6.42 9.92 -7.24
N GLU A 120 -6.53 10.11 -8.56
CA GLU A 120 -7.35 9.26 -9.42
C GLU A 120 -6.86 7.81 -9.45
N VAL A 121 -5.54 7.61 -9.53
CA VAL A 121 -4.93 6.27 -9.50
C VAL A 121 -5.17 5.59 -8.16
N GLU A 122 -4.99 6.30 -7.04
CA GLU A 122 -5.28 5.77 -5.70
C GLU A 122 -6.76 5.41 -5.52
N LYS A 123 -7.67 6.23 -6.04
CA LYS A 123 -9.10 5.94 -6.04
C LYS A 123 -9.41 4.66 -6.81
N LYS A 124 -8.91 4.52 -8.05
CA LYS A 124 -9.08 3.31 -8.87
C LYS A 124 -8.48 2.08 -8.20
N LEU A 125 -7.30 2.23 -7.59
CA LEU A 125 -6.64 1.16 -6.83
C LEU A 125 -7.51 0.71 -5.65
N THR A 126 -8.10 1.65 -4.93
CA THR A 126 -8.99 1.39 -3.79
C THR A 126 -10.26 0.66 -4.26
N GLU A 127 -10.91 1.16 -5.31
CA GLU A 127 -12.08 0.51 -5.93
C GLU A 127 -11.76 -0.93 -6.32
N LEU A 128 -10.65 -1.17 -7.05
CA LEU A 128 -10.21 -2.51 -7.46
C LEU A 128 -9.91 -3.43 -6.26
N ARG A 129 -9.26 -2.92 -5.21
CA ARG A 129 -8.97 -3.70 -3.99
C ARG A 129 -10.23 -4.14 -3.26
N THR A 130 -11.29 -3.32 -3.30
CA THR A 130 -12.57 -3.67 -2.68
C THR A 130 -13.39 -4.69 -3.48
N LEU A 131 -13.09 -4.92 -4.75
CA LEU A 131 -13.81 -5.89 -5.58
C LEU A 131 -13.59 -7.33 -5.10
N ASP A 132 -14.67 -8.01 -4.69
CA ASP A 132 -14.66 -9.44 -4.43
C ASP A 132 -14.91 -10.22 -5.74
N CYS A 133 -13.82 -10.60 -6.40
CA CYS A 133 -13.87 -11.40 -7.62
C CYS A 133 -14.58 -12.76 -7.43
N GLY A 134 -14.59 -13.32 -6.21
CA GLY A 134 -15.30 -14.55 -5.92
C GLY A 134 -16.81 -14.36 -5.99
N ASN A 135 -17.32 -13.30 -5.36
CA ASN A 135 -18.73 -12.93 -5.43
C ASN A 135 -19.14 -12.54 -6.86
N LEU A 136 -18.32 -11.74 -7.56
CA LEU A 136 -18.58 -11.38 -8.96
C LEU A 136 -18.66 -12.61 -9.87
N ALA A 137 -17.75 -13.58 -9.70
CA ALA A 137 -17.80 -14.83 -10.47
C ALA A 137 -19.08 -15.63 -10.17
N GLN A 138 -19.48 -15.74 -8.89
CA GLN A 138 -20.73 -16.42 -8.52
C GLN A 138 -21.96 -15.74 -9.13
N GLN A 139 -22.04 -14.41 -9.07
CA GLN A 139 -23.14 -13.65 -9.67
C GLN A 139 -23.17 -13.80 -11.19
N PHE A 140 -22.01 -13.72 -11.84
CA PHE A 140 -21.89 -13.91 -13.28
C PHE A 140 -22.37 -15.30 -13.73
N VAL A 141 -21.89 -16.35 -13.07
CA VAL A 141 -22.33 -17.73 -13.35
C VAL A 141 -23.84 -17.88 -13.11
N LYS A 142 -24.35 -17.41 -11.96
CA LYS A 142 -25.79 -17.45 -11.65
C LYS A 142 -26.63 -16.76 -12.71
N ASN A 143 -26.21 -15.59 -13.19
CA ASN A 143 -26.94 -14.83 -14.19
C ASN A 143 -26.99 -15.54 -15.55
N ILE A 144 -25.96 -16.33 -15.88
CA ILE A 144 -25.88 -17.08 -17.14
C ILE A 144 -26.59 -18.43 -17.04
N THR A 145 -26.38 -19.18 -15.96
CA THR A 145 -26.83 -20.57 -15.84
C THR A 145 -28.13 -20.72 -15.06
N GLY A 146 -28.58 -19.67 -14.35
CA GLY A 146 -29.69 -19.74 -13.38
C GLY A 146 -29.37 -20.50 -12.10
N THR A 147 -28.16 -21.07 -11.97
CA THR A 147 -27.76 -21.94 -10.85
C THR A 147 -26.73 -21.27 -9.96
N GLN A 148 -26.96 -21.32 -8.64
CA GLN A 148 -25.99 -20.84 -7.66
C GLN A 148 -24.89 -21.90 -7.48
N GLN A 149 -23.70 -21.64 -8.02
CA GLN A 149 -22.53 -22.48 -7.75
C GLN A 149 -21.84 -22.02 -6.46
N LYS A 150 -21.47 -22.99 -5.61
CA LYS A 150 -20.63 -22.74 -4.43
C LYS A 150 -19.16 -22.86 -4.83
N ILE A 151 -18.32 -21.93 -4.40
CA ILE A 151 -16.87 -22.01 -4.59
C ILE A 151 -16.34 -23.14 -3.68
N SER A 152 -15.96 -24.26 -4.28
CA SER A 152 -15.47 -25.44 -3.57
C SER A 152 -13.97 -25.36 -3.26
N SER A 153 -13.20 -24.68 -4.12
CA SER A 153 -11.81 -24.31 -3.88
C SER A 153 -11.39 -23.07 -4.67
N ARG A 154 -10.44 -22.28 -4.16
CA ARG A 154 -9.78 -21.21 -4.92
C ARG A 154 -8.37 -20.91 -4.40
N ILE A 155 -7.51 -20.43 -5.29
CA ILE A 155 -6.22 -19.84 -4.92
C ILE A 155 -6.47 -18.38 -4.49
N VAL A 156 -5.82 -17.99 -3.41
CA VAL A 156 -5.88 -16.69 -2.75
C VAL A 156 -4.48 -16.09 -2.80
N ARG A 157 -4.35 -14.85 -3.27
CA ARG A 157 -3.05 -14.20 -3.48
C ARG A 157 -2.95 -12.90 -2.70
N GLY A 158 -1.89 -12.80 -1.90
CA GLY A 158 -1.63 -11.67 -1.01
C GLY A 158 -2.34 -11.80 0.33
N VAL A 159 -1.86 -11.00 1.27
CA VAL A 159 -2.34 -10.98 2.65
C VAL A 159 -3.79 -10.45 2.72
N GLU A 160 -4.09 -9.38 1.99
CA GLU A 160 -5.43 -8.77 1.96
C GLU A 160 -6.53 -9.70 1.45
N ASP A 161 -6.27 -10.42 0.36
CA ASP A 161 -7.24 -11.37 -0.18
C ASP A 161 -7.46 -12.55 0.79
N LEU A 162 -6.40 -13.00 1.47
CA LEU A 162 -6.51 -14.01 2.53
C LEU A 162 -7.39 -13.52 3.68
N HIS A 163 -7.16 -12.32 4.19
CA HIS A 163 -8.01 -11.76 5.25
C HIS A 163 -9.46 -11.64 4.84
N ARG A 164 -9.72 -11.22 3.59
CA ARG A 164 -11.07 -11.18 3.03
C ARG A 164 -11.72 -12.57 2.98
N VAL A 165 -10.98 -13.58 2.52
CA VAL A 165 -11.46 -14.98 2.50
C VAL A 165 -11.78 -15.46 3.91
N LEU A 166 -10.86 -15.27 4.86
CA LEU A 166 -11.03 -15.68 6.25
C LEU A 166 -12.24 -14.99 6.87
N ARG A 167 -12.39 -13.68 6.66
CA ARG A 167 -13.51 -12.89 7.16
C ARG A 167 -14.85 -13.46 6.70
N PHE A 168 -15.07 -13.56 5.39
CA PHE A 168 -16.38 -13.94 4.86
C PHE A 168 -16.70 -15.43 4.97
N ASN A 169 -15.70 -16.30 5.07
CA ASN A 169 -15.92 -17.75 5.02
C ASN A 169 -15.61 -18.48 6.33
N ILE A 170 -14.94 -17.84 7.29
CA ILE A 170 -14.64 -18.43 8.61
C ILE A 170 -15.10 -17.50 9.73
N LEU A 171 -14.54 -16.28 9.81
CA LEU A 171 -14.66 -15.45 11.01
C LEU A 171 -16.09 -14.90 11.18
N ASP A 172 -16.66 -14.25 10.17
CA ASP A 172 -17.98 -13.59 10.27
C ASP A 172 -19.13 -14.62 10.30
N VAL A 173 -18.91 -15.83 9.77
CA VAL A 173 -19.92 -16.90 9.74
C VAL A 173 -19.91 -17.80 10.97
N ALA A 174 -18.85 -17.76 11.79
CA ALA A 174 -18.72 -18.59 12.98
C ALA A 174 -19.75 -18.23 14.05
N LYS A 175 -20.33 -19.28 14.67
CA LYS A 175 -21.40 -19.20 15.66
C LYS A 175 -21.01 -19.96 16.92
N LYS A 176 -21.87 -19.82 17.94
CA LYS A 176 -21.76 -20.59 19.18
C LYS A 176 -21.70 -22.09 18.89
N GLY A 177 -20.63 -22.73 19.37
CA GLY A 177 -20.37 -24.16 19.17
C GLY A 177 -19.35 -24.47 18.08
N ASP A 178 -19.05 -23.52 17.19
CA ASP A 178 -18.01 -23.70 16.18
C ASP A 178 -16.61 -23.63 16.80
N THR A 179 -15.65 -24.32 16.19
CA THR A 179 -14.23 -24.26 16.56
C THR A 179 -13.40 -23.71 15.41
N ILE A 180 -12.78 -22.56 15.62
CA ILE A 180 -11.81 -21.96 14.70
C ILE A 180 -10.40 -22.36 15.15
N ARG A 181 -9.60 -22.86 14.20
CA ARG A 181 -8.19 -23.23 14.43
C ARG A 181 -7.33 -22.37 13.53
N ALA A 182 -6.35 -21.67 14.09
CA ALA A 182 -5.40 -20.86 13.34
C ALA A 182 -3.97 -21.23 13.70
N THR A 183 -3.11 -21.41 12.71
CA THR A 183 -1.66 -21.56 12.89
C THR A 183 -0.90 -20.41 12.25
N VAL A 184 -0.02 -19.80 13.03
CA VAL A 184 0.95 -18.80 12.58
C VAL A 184 2.35 -19.26 13.00
N LEU A 185 2.83 -20.27 12.29
CA LEU A 185 4.16 -20.85 12.44
C LEU A 185 5.24 -20.05 11.70
N TRP A 186 4.82 -19.30 10.69
CA TRP A 186 5.66 -18.41 9.92
C TRP A 186 5.15 -16.98 10.04
N LEU A 187 5.89 -16.15 10.77
CA LEU A 187 5.41 -14.84 11.23
C LEU A 187 5.63 -13.73 10.19
N GLY A 188 6.64 -13.87 9.32
CA GLY A 188 7.09 -12.81 8.40
C GLY A 188 5.95 -12.08 7.66
N PRO A 189 5.07 -12.79 6.94
CA PRO A 189 4.02 -12.12 6.17
C PRO A 189 2.85 -11.56 6.99
N PHE A 190 2.78 -11.91 8.28
CA PHE A 190 1.68 -11.51 9.16
C PHE A 190 2.10 -10.46 10.20
N VAL A 191 3.37 -10.10 10.24
CA VAL A 191 3.95 -9.04 11.08
C VAL A 191 4.01 -7.74 10.25
N ASP A 192 2.87 -7.07 10.18
CA ASP A 192 2.73 -5.72 9.63
C ASP A 192 1.86 -4.85 10.57
N GLN A 193 1.63 -3.59 10.17
CA GLN A 193 0.82 -2.64 10.95
C GLN A 193 -0.64 -3.11 11.15
N ASP A 194 -1.16 -3.98 10.30
CA ASP A 194 -2.54 -4.50 10.36
C ASP A 194 -2.66 -5.84 11.11
N SER A 195 -1.55 -6.40 11.58
CA SER A 195 -1.53 -7.67 12.33
C SER A 195 -2.53 -7.72 13.49
N ILE A 196 -2.76 -6.60 14.16
CA ILE A 196 -3.68 -6.49 15.31
C ILE A 196 -5.13 -6.43 14.84
N SER A 197 -5.44 -5.63 13.82
CA SER A 197 -6.81 -5.55 13.28
C SER A 197 -7.29 -6.92 12.79
N ARG A 198 -6.35 -7.75 12.31
CA ARG A 198 -6.59 -9.13 11.89
C ARG A 198 -6.83 -10.07 13.06
N THR A 199 -6.07 -9.92 14.14
CA THR A 199 -6.28 -10.67 15.39
C THR A 199 -7.63 -10.32 16.04
N MET A 200 -8.05 -9.05 15.97
CA MET A 200 -9.35 -8.60 16.50
C MET A 200 -10.54 -9.32 15.86
N ARG A 201 -10.46 -9.73 14.59
CA ARG A 201 -11.53 -10.51 13.94
C ARG A 201 -11.72 -11.90 14.53
N PHE A 202 -10.65 -12.53 15.00
CA PHE A 202 -10.75 -13.79 15.75
C PHE A 202 -11.40 -13.56 17.12
N ILE A 203 -11.06 -12.45 17.78
CA ILE A 203 -11.67 -12.07 19.05
C ILE A 203 -13.18 -11.85 18.88
N GLU A 204 -13.61 -11.12 17.85
CA GLU A 204 -15.02 -10.90 17.52
C GLU A 204 -15.76 -12.23 17.29
N ALA A 205 -15.12 -13.20 16.61
CA ALA A 205 -15.69 -14.52 16.41
C ALA A 205 -15.85 -15.28 17.74
N ALA A 206 -14.87 -15.17 18.66
CA ALA A 206 -14.97 -15.76 19.98
C ALA A 206 -16.07 -15.12 20.84
N GLN A 207 -16.25 -13.79 20.75
CA GLN A 207 -17.34 -13.07 21.42
C GLN A 207 -18.72 -13.51 20.93
N ARG A 208 -18.86 -13.94 19.67
CA ARG A 208 -20.08 -14.59 19.14
C ARG A 208 -20.29 -16.03 19.64
N GLY A 209 -19.37 -16.56 20.45
CA GLY A 209 -19.44 -17.87 21.09
C GLY A 209 -18.67 -18.98 20.38
N ALA A 210 -17.90 -18.68 19.35
CA ALA A 210 -16.99 -19.65 18.74
C ALA A 210 -15.80 -19.94 19.67
N GLU A 211 -15.27 -21.16 19.62
CA GLU A 211 -14.01 -21.50 20.28
C GLU A 211 -12.84 -21.21 19.34
N VAL A 212 -11.98 -20.26 19.70
CA VAL A 212 -10.80 -19.91 18.91
C VAL A 212 -9.55 -20.51 19.54
N ARG A 213 -8.87 -21.35 18.75
CA ARG A 213 -7.59 -21.97 19.08
C ARG A 213 -6.51 -21.38 18.19
N TYR A 214 -5.68 -20.50 18.75
CA TYR A 214 -4.65 -19.79 18.02
C TYR A 214 -3.25 -20.31 18.39
N MET A 215 -2.54 -20.92 17.44
CA MET A 215 -1.23 -21.52 17.67
C MET A 215 -0.14 -20.72 16.97
N ILE A 216 0.88 -20.27 17.70
CA ILE A 216 1.98 -19.46 17.18
C ILE A 216 3.33 -20.13 17.42
N SER A 217 4.29 -19.92 16.51
CA SER A 217 5.67 -20.43 16.67
C SER A 217 6.36 -19.79 17.88
N SER A 218 7.24 -20.56 18.54
CA SER A 218 8.22 -20.04 19.51
C SER A 218 9.18 -18.99 18.90
N ASP A 219 9.31 -18.91 17.57
CA ASP A 219 10.10 -17.84 16.94
C ASP A 219 9.57 -16.43 17.18
N VAL A 220 8.34 -16.28 17.66
CA VAL A 220 7.79 -14.98 18.05
C VAL A 220 8.67 -14.28 19.09
N PHE A 221 9.37 -15.07 19.93
CA PHE A 221 10.30 -14.56 20.94
C PHE A 221 11.64 -14.10 20.37
N ARG A 222 11.91 -14.39 19.09
CA ARG A 222 13.14 -14.00 18.37
C ARG A 222 12.91 -12.90 17.34
N LEU A 223 11.66 -12.47 17.14
CA LEU A 223 11.29 -11.44 16.16
C LEU A 223 11.98 -10.09 16.41
N GLU A 224 12.25 -9.74 17.68
CA GLU A 224 12.97 -8.50 18.04
C GLU A 224 14.36 -8.40 17.37
N GLU A 225 14.96 -9.53 16.96
CA GLU A 225 16.28 -9.56 16.31
C GLU A 225 16.23 -9.57 14.78
N VAL A 226 15.06 -9.85 14.19
CA VAL A 226 14.94 -10.19 12.75
C VAL A 226 14.23 -9.11 11.93
N THR A 227 13.43 -8.24 12.56
CA THR A 227 12.65 -7.23 11.83
C THR A 227 13.12 -5.81 12.09
N ASP A 228 13.68 -5.16 11.06
CA ASP A 228 13.89 -3.69 10.98
C ASP A 228 12.59 -2.88 11.04
N LYS A 229 11.43 -3.56 10.97
CA LYS A 229 10.11 -2.95 11.07
C LYS A 229 9.69 -2.89 12.52
N SER A 230 9.28 -1.70 12.98
CA SER A 230 8.74 -1.45 14.31
C SER A 230 7.46 -2.26 14.54
N PHE A 231 7.60 -3.52 14.99
CA PHE A 231 6.48 -4.25 15.57
C PHE A 231 5.93 -3.41 16.73
N ASN A 232 4.68 -2.97 16.64
CA ASN A 232 4.10 -2.08 17.65
C ASN A 232 3.78 -2.87 18.91
N MET A 233 4.81 -3.04 19.74
CA MET A 233 4.80 -3.92 20.90
C MET A 233 3.74 -3.51 21.93
N LYS A 234 3.51 -2.21 22.12
CA LYS A 234 2.47 -1.68 23.03
C LYS A 234 1.08 -2.18 22.64
N GLU A 235 0.86 -2.25 21.34
CA GLU A 235 -0.40 -2.58 20.71
C GLU A 235 -0.63 -4.10 20.75
N ALA A 236 0.42 -4.90 20.53
CA ALA A 236 0.41 -6.34 20.75
C ALA A 236 0.17 -6.71 22.24
N MET A 237 0.77 -5.97 23.18
CA MET A 237 0.52 -6.10 24.62
C MET A 237 -0.96 -5.80 24.95
N GLY A 238 -1.53 -4.75 24.37
CA GLY A 238 -2.95 -4.43 24.53
C GLY A 238 -3.86 -5.56 24.05
N ALA A 239 -3.58 -6.13 22.87
CA ALA A 239 -4.32 -7.28 22.35
C ALA A 239 -4.21 -8.50 23.27
N MET A 240 -3.03 -8.77 23.82
CA MET A 240 -2.80 -9.87 24.76
C MET A 240 -3.57 -9.70 26.07
N GLN A 241 -3.54 -8.49 26.65
CA GLN A 241 -4.31 -8.18 27.85
C GLN A 241 -5.82 -8.38 27.61
N HIS A 242 -6.30 -7.96 26.43
CA HIS A 242 -7.68 -8.17 26.04
C HIS A 242 -8.04 -9.66 25.95
N ILE A 243 -7.17 -10.49 25.37
CA ILE A 243 -7.35 -11.96 25.32
C ILE A 243 -7.45 -12.57 26.73
N ILE A 244 -6.63 -12.10 27.68
CA ILE A 244 -6.69 -12.54 29.08
C ILE A 244 -8.04 -12.21 29.71
N GLU A 245 -8.55 -11.00 29.49
CA GLU A 245 -9.85 -10.54 30.01
C GLU A 245 -11.02 -11.32 29.40
N LEU A 246 -10.97 -11.61 28.10
CA LEU A 246 -11.96 -12.45 27.43
C LEU A 246 -11.99 -13.86 28.06
N ARG A 247 -10.84 -14.47 28.31
CA ARG A 247 -10.79 -15.80 28.94
C ARG A 247 -11.34 -15.76 30.38
N LYS A 248 -11.02 -14.72 31.16
CA LYS A 248 -11.58 -14.52 32.51
C LYS A 248 -13.10 -14.37 32.52
N SER A 249 -13.68 -13.78 31.47
CA SER A 249 -15.13 -13.68 31.29
C SER A 249 -15.79 -14.95 30.71
N GLY A 250 -15.03 -16.04 30.54
CA GLY A 250 -15.54 -17.32 30.05
C GLY A 250 -15.59 -17.46 28.53
N ILE A 251 -15.07 -16.48 27.78
CA ILE A 251 -14.98 -16.55 26.31
C ILE A 251 -13.83 -17.51 25.93
N LYS A 252 -14.12 -18.43 25.01
CA LYS A 252 -13.20 -19.49 24.60
C LYS A 252 -12.21 -19.02 23.54
N PHE A 253 -11.24 -18.20 23.96
CA PHE A 253 -10.11 -17.80 23.14
C PHE A 253 -8.81 -18.23 23.84
N ASP A 254 -8.02 -19.09 23.21
CA ASP A 254 -6.74 -19.54 23.76
C ASP A 254 -5.63 -19.35 22.72
N VAL A 255 -4.47 -18.91 23.20
CA VAL A 255 -3.25 -18.75 22.40
C VAL A 255 -2.22 -19.72 22.94
N ARG A 256 -1.64 -20.55 22.08
CA ARG A 256 -0.59 -21.51 22.47
C ARG A 256 0.68 -21.32 21.66
N ILE A 257 1.80 -21.45 22.35
CA ILE A 257 3.14 -21.50 21.76
C ILE A 257 3.45 -22.93 21.35
N TYR A 258 3.85 -23.07 20.09
CA TYR A 258 4.30 -24.32 19.52
C TYR A 258 5.79 -24.27 19.20
N ASP A 259 6.53 -25.23 19.73
CA ASP A 259 7.99 -25.38 19.58
C ASP A 259 8.36 -26.65 18.79
N GLY A 260 7.42 -27.17 18.01
CA GLY A 260 7.63 -28.35 17.18
C GLY A 260 8.05 -28.01 15.75
N PRO A 261 8.17 -29.03 14.87
CA PRO A 261 8.51 -28.82 13.47
C PRO A 261 7.46 -27.93 12.79
N LYS A 262 7.92 -26.89 12.10
CA LYS A 262 7.03 -25.99 11.36
C LYS A 262 6.31 -26.75 10.25
N THR A 263 4.99 -26.62 10.24
CA THR A 263 4.13 -27.09 9.17
C THR A 263 3.53 -25.87 8.44
N TYR A 264 2.54 -26.09 7.58
CA TYR A 264 1.86 -25.01 6.90
C TYR A 264 1.06 -24.12 7.87
N ASN A 265 1.00 -22.82 7.58
CA ASN A 265 0.03 -21.95 8.21
C ASN A 265 -1.37 -22.27 7.67
N GLN A 266 -2.35 -22.40 8.54
CA GLN A 266 -3.72 -22.71 8.16
C GLN A 266 -4.71 -22.00 9.07
N VAL A 267 -5.89 -21.72 8.54
CA VAL A 267 -7.06 -21.32 9.33
C VAL A 267 -8.22 -22.19 8.91
N SER A 268 -8.88 -22.85 9.85
CA SER A 268 -10.04 -23.71 9.58
C SER A 268 -11.19 -23.43 10.53
N ILE A 269 -12.41 -23.71 10.08
CA ILE A 269 -13.62 -23.74 10.90
C ILE A 269 -14.17 -25.17 10.92
N ASN A 270 -14.33 -25.72 12.11
CA ASN A 270 -14.76 -27.10 12.35
C ASN A 270 -13.93 -28.08 11.51
N LYS A 271 -14.59 -28.82 10.62
CA LYS A 271 -13.99 -29.65 9.56
C LYS A 271 -14.60 -29.29 8.21
N ASP A 272 -15.20 -28.11 8.10
CA ASP A 272 -16.02 -27.74 6.96
C ASP A 272 -15.20 -27.00 5.92
N ASN A 273 -14.34 -26.07 6.36
CA ASN A 273 -13.52 -25.28 5.46
C ASN A 273 -12.16 -24.95 6.04
N MET A 274 -11.19 -24.72 5.16
CA MET A 274 -9.82 -24.37 5.50
C MET A 274 -9.21 -23.41 4.46
N ALA A 275 -8.48 -22.42 4.94
CA ALA A 275 -7.47 -21.70 4.17
C ALA A 275 -6.09 -22.27 4.54
N LEU A 276 -5.34 -22.77 3.55
CA LEU A 276 -3.99 -23.32 3.71
C LEU A 276 -2.98 -22.45 2.99
N ILE A 277 -2.05 -21.84 3.71
CA ILE A 277 -1.00 -20.99 3.14
C ILE A 277 0.13 -21.89 2.63
N ILE A 278 0.40 -21.81 1.33
CA ILE A 278 1.37 -22.65 0.61
C ILE A 278 2.68 -21.92 0.30
N ALA A 279 2.65 -20.58 0.24
CA ALA A 279 3.83 -19.74 0.04
C ALA A 279 3.70 -18.43 0.82
N GLU A 280 4.83 -17.86 1.24
CA GLU A 280 4.88 -16.66 2.09
C GLU A 280 5.32 -15.40 1.36
N ASN A 281 6.10 -15.53 0.29
CA ASN A 281 6.60 -14.40 -0.47
C ASN A 281 6.54 -14.69 -1.99
N PRO A 282 5.49 -14.25 -2.69
CA PRO A 282 4.28 -13.59 -2.16
C PRO A 282 3.38 -14.56 -1.39
N VAL A 283 2.61 -14.05 -0.42
CA VAL A 283 1.62 -14.87 0.30
C VAL A 283 0.65 -15.49 -0.68
N THR A 284 0.59 -16.81 -0.68
CA THR A 284 -0.34 -17.57 -1.50
C THR A 284 -0.99 -18.62 -0.63
N ALA A 285 -2.31 -18.67 -0.65
CA ALA A 285 -3.09 -19.65 0.09
C ALA A 285 -4.10 -20.34 -0.82
N THR A 286 -4.57 -21.50 -0.39
CA THR A 286 -5.66 -22.22 -1.04
C THR A 286 -6.83 -22.28 -0.07
N TRP A 287 -7.97 -21.73 -0.48
CA TRP A 287 -9.25 -21.95 0.17
C TRP A 287 -9.83 -23.27 -0.30
N ILE A 288 -10.24 -24.12 0.64
CA ILE A 288 -10.72 -25.48 0.38
C ILE A 288 -11.91 -25.75 1.28
N THR A 289 -12.97 -26.32 0.69
CA THR A 289 -14.14 -26.84 1.38
C THR A 289 -14.02 -28.35 1.57
N ARG A 290 -14.70 -28.91 2.57
CA ARG A 290 -14.72 -30.35 2.83
C ARG A 290 -15.32 -31.13 1.66
N ASP A 291 -16.30 -30.57 0.98
CA ASP A 291 -16.91 -31.16 -0.21
C ASP A 291 -15.90 -31.34 -1.35
N PHE A 292 -14.88 -30.48 -1.43
CA PHE A 292 -13.82 -30.58 -2.43
C PHE A 292 -12.75 -31.60 -2.06
N ASN A 293 -12.26 -31.56 -0.82
CA ASN A 293 -11.20 -32.48 -0.36
C ASN A 293 -11.35 -32.77 1.15
N PRO A 294 -12.16 -33.76 1.53
CA PRO A 294 -12.44 -34.06 2.93
C PRO A 294 -11.19 -34.57 3.65
N ASP A 295 -10.39 -35.41 2.99
CA ASP A 295 -9.20 -36.03 3.58
C ASP A 295 -8.16 -35.00 3.98
N LEU A 296 -7.91 -34.00 3.13
CA LEU A 296 -6.97 -32.93 3.44
C LEU A 296 -7.39 -32.16 4.69
N ILE A 297 -8.67 -31.76 4.78
CA ILE A 297 -9.18 -31.01 5.94
C ILE A 297 -9.18 -31.88 7.19
N ASP A 298 -9.65 -33.13 7.10
CA ASP A 298 -9.69 -34.03 8.25
C ASP A 298 -8.29 -34.33 8.80
N ASN A 299 -7.31 -34.55 7.92
CA ASN A 299 -5.92 -34.77 8.32
C ASN A 299 -5.28 -33.51 8.92
N ALA A 300 -5.53 -32.35 8.33
CA ALA A 300 -5.02 -31.07 8.81
C ALA A 300 -5.60 -30.67 10.18
N VAL A 301 -6.89 -30.89 10.40
CA VAL A 301 -7.56 -30.67 11.70
C VAL A 301 -7.05 -31.67 12.74
N LYS A 302 -6.90 -32.96 12.39
CA LYS A 302 -6.32 -33.97 13.30
C LYS A 302 -4.89 -33.63 13.70
N ALA A 303 -4.06 -33.20 12.75
CA ALA A 303 -2.69 -32.78 13.00
C ALA A 303 -2.65 -31.55 13.93
N PHE A 304 -3.47 -30.54 13.65
CA PHE A 304 -3.62 -29.38 14.53
C PHE A 304 -4.03 -29.77 15.94
N ASP A 305 -5.09 -30.57 16.11
CA ASP A 305 -5.61 -30.92 17.43
C ASP A 305 -4.60 -31.77 18.24
N ARG A 306 -3.75 -32.55 17.56
CA ARG A 306 -2.63 -33.26 18.21
C ARG A 306 -1.55 -32.28 18.67
N ASP A 307 -1.15 -31.36 17.80
CA ASP A 307 -0.07 -30.41 18.08
C ASP A 307 -0.50 -29.36 19.13
N TRP A 308 -1.77 -28.95 19.10
CA TRP A 308 -2.43 -28.10 20.09
C TRP A 308 -2.35 -28.65 21.51
N LYS A 309 -2.52 -29.96 21.67
CA LYS A 309 -2.39 -30.65 22.98
C LYS A 309 -0.96 -30.62 23.52
N ARG A 310 0.04 -30.53 22.63
CA ARG A 310 1.47 -30.45 22.98
C ARG A 310 1.94 -29.01 23.17
N ALA A 311 1.28 -28.06 22.53
CA ALA A 311 1.58 -26.64 22.62
C ALA A 311 1.27 -26.10 24.03
N LYS A 312 2.05 -25.11 24.47
CA LYS A 312 1.91 -24.49 25.79
C LYS A 312 1.00 -23.27 25.71
N SER A 313 -0.03 -23.22 26.56
CA SER A 313 -0.89 -22.04 26.71
C SER A 313 -0.05 -20.85 27.12
N LEU A 314 -0.25 -19.73 26.44
CA LEU A 314 0.48 -18.48 26.66
C LEU A 314 0.30 -17.95 28.09
N LEU A 315 -0.79 -18.34 28.76
CA LEU A 315 -1.06 -17.99 30.14
C LEU A 315 -0.35 -18.91 31.15
N ASP A 316 0.09 -20.07 30.71
CA ASP A 316 0.70 -21.11 31.54
C ASP A 316 2.22 -21.22 31.30
N ILE A 317 2.83 -20.23 30.62
CA ILE A 317 4.26 -20.20 30.31
C ILE A 317 5.04 -19.80 31.56
N SER A 318 5.96 -20.66 31.98
CA SER A 318 6.91 -20.35 33.04
C SER A 318 8.12 -19.55 32.51
N PRO A 319 8.87 -18.85 33.38
CA PRO A 319 10.12 -18.21 32.98
C PRO A 319 11.15 -19.17 32.36
N LYS A 320 11.16 -20.44 32.77
CA LYS A 320 12.02 -21.48 32.18
C LYS A 320 11.62 -21.80 30.74
N ASP A 321 10.32 -21.77 30.46
CA ASP A 321 9.80 -22.01 29.11
C ASP A 321 10.19 -20.86 28.17
N LEU A 322 10.05 -19.61 28.62
CA LEU A 322 10.51 -18.44 27.86
C LEU A 322 12.00 -18.53 27.50
N GLN A 323 12.85 -18.92 28.45
CA GLN A 323 14.27 -19.14 28.19
C GLN A 323 14.50 -20.25 27.16
N SER A 324 13.76 -21.37 27.26
CA SER A 324 13.86 -22.46 26.29
C SER A 324 13.44 -22.07 24.88
N PHE A 325 12.52 -21.10 24.75
CA PHE A 325 12.10 -20.55 23.46
C PHE A 325 13.07 -19.49 22.90
N GLY A 326 14.10 -19.11 23.66
CA GLY A 326 15.10 -18.13 23.27
C GLY A 326 14.77 -16.70 23.64
N ALA A 327 13.82 -16.46 24.54
CA ALA A 327 13.57 -15.12 25.08
C ALA A 327 14.73 -14.70 26.01
N LYS A 328 15.19 -13.46 25.87
CA LYS A 328 16.22 -12.91 26.76
C LYS A 328 15.67 -12.71 28.19
N PRO A 329 16.44 -13.04 29.24
CA PRO A 329 16.05 -12.71 30.61
C PRO A 329 15.80 -11.21 30.77
N GLY A 330 14.62 -10.82 31.27
CA GLY A 330 14.24 -9.41 31.42
C GLY A 330 13.68 -8.75 30.14
N GLY A 331 13.58 -9.49 29.04
CA GLY A 331 12.91 -9.01 27.81
C GLY A 331 11.41 -8.75 28.03
N LEU A 332 10.80 -7.93 27.17
CA LEU A 332 9.42 -7.43 27.34
C LEU A 332 8.38 -8.55 27.52
N ILE A 333 8.54 -9.65 26.81
CA ILE A 333 7.65 -10.82 26.91
C ILE A 333 7.70 -11.45 28.30
N SER A 334 8.87 -11.47 28.95
CA SER A 334 9.00 -11.98 30.31
C SER A 334 8.24 -11.13 31.34
N LYS A 335 8.00 -9.84 31.04
CA LYS A 335 7.17 -8.95 31.85
C LYS A 335 5.66 -9.25 31.69
N ILE A 336 5.22 -9.62 30.49
CA ILE A 336 3.80 -9.94 30.19
C ILE A 336 3.36 -11.21 30.92
N THR A 337 4.22 -12.23 30.95
CA THR A 337 3.89 -13.51 31.59
C THR A 337 4.03 -13.48 33.11
N ASN A 338 4.60 -12.41 33.70
CA ASN A 338 4.89 -12.35 35.14
C ASN A 338 4.75 -10.91 35.70
N PRO A 339 3.54 -10.32 35.69
CA PRO A 339 3.33 -8.91 36.02
C PRO A 339 3.61 -8.53 37.48
N ASN A 340 3.71 -9.49 38.40
CA ASN A 340 3.81 -9.23 39.85
C ASN A 340 5.26 -9.07 40.38
N ARG A 341 6.26 -8.85 39.52
CA ARG A 341 7.67 -8.79 39.95
C ARG A 341 8.29 -7.39 40.06
N GLU A 342 7.55 -6.32 39.75
CA GLU A 342 8.07 -4.94 39.77
C GLU A 342 7.77 -4.14 41.06
N GLU A 343 7.16 -4.74 42.10
CA GLU A 343 6.84 -4.04 43.37
C GLU A 343 7.64 -4.52 44.61
N GLN A 344 8.90 -4.90 44.44
CA GLN A 344 9.81 -4.94 45.59
C GLN A 344 11.07 -4.13 45.27
N PRO A 345 11.14 -2.86 45.72
CA PRO A 345 12.41 -2.16 45.80
C PRO A 345 13.25 -2.81 46.90
N ASP A 346 14.51 -3.07 46.58
CA ASP A 346 15.57 -3.46 47.53
C ASP A 346 15.74 -2.43 48.66
#